data_AF-A0A947CWS0-F1
#
_entry.id   AF-A0A947CWS0-F1
#
_cell.length_a   1.000
_cell.length_b   1.000
_cell.length_c   1.000
_cell.angle_alpha   90.00
_cell.angle_beta   90.00
_cell.angle_gamma   90.00
#
_symmetry.space_group_name_H-M   'P 1'
#
loop_
_entity.id
_entity.type
_entity.pdbx_description
1 polymer ?
#
loop_
_entity_poly.entity_id
_entity_poly.type
_entity_poly.pdbx_seq_one_letter_code
_entity_poly.pdbx_strand_id
1 'polypeptide(L)'
;MKMSPTRHLAYALCATVLFTGGCDLYSNDDCYEVCNDAPDIGYEGRNPDTGQCEYWGGGGGGGCYTYCEGDYDLLPATRQGLTEPLPDWPACYSQCEGRTESQCQETDGCQAVYLDGRGGQSYYDCWATGYNDPANRQDCGELDSWSCTRRDDCSRVHTRDDVVTSGESDPEVGFFQECINEGSATTGCYTDADCDDGYDCTAETECLEPPGCDTGGECPAVCYGRCVPDNPWGTCDDALCERLPPNCPAGTVPGVKNGCFTDYCIPDGLQCGDEGPAGQCFVEPSCDSIGPDCPEGTLPGIANGCFTGFCVPYSGCEAPPACSSLNTEALCLAASTCVPLYEGENCSCDGTDCTCESYTFTDCIGPQP
;
A
#
# COMPACT_ATOMS: atom_id res chain seq x y z
N MET A 1 42.89 0.39 47.64
CA MET A 1 43.53 -0.32 46.51
C MET A 1 44.55 0.61 45.89
N LYS A 2 45.74 0.05 45.64
CA LYS A 2 46.93 0.73 45.10
C LYS A 2 46.75 1.00 43.60
N MET A 3 47.20 2.14 43.12
CA MET A 3 48.02 2.18 41.89
C MET A 3 48.95 3.39 41.94
N SER A 4 50.23 3.08 41.71
CA SER A 4 51.41 3.93 41.81
C SER A 4 51.69 4.62 40.47
N PRO A 5 52.38 5.78 40.47
CA PRO A 5 52.83 6.45 39.27
C PRO A 5 54.25 6.01 38.83
N THR A 6 54.61 6.48 37.63
CA THR A 6 55.94 6.94 37.15
C THR A 6 56.99 6.00 36.51
N ARG A 7 57.55 6.55 35.39
CA ARG A 7 58.95 6.54 34.88
C ARG A 7 59.34 5.42 33.91
N HIS A 8 59.64 5.71 32.64
CA HIS A 8 60.82 6.37 32.01
C HIS A 8 61.98 5.40 31.68
N LEU A 9 62.76 5.78 30.64
CA LEU A 9 63.89 5.12 29.95
C LEU A 9 63.47 4.13 28.85
N ALA A 10 63.66 4.36 27.54
CA ALA A 10 64.74 4.96 26.74
C ALA A 10 66.08 4.21 26.84
N TYR A 11 66.41 3.42 25.80
CA TYR A 11 67.75 3.10 25.24
C TYR A 11 67.49 2.21 23.99
N ALA A 12 67.52 2.75 22.76
CA ALA A 12 68.69 3.02 21.94
C ALA A 12 69.55 1.78 21.63
N LEU A 13 69.38 1.20 20.43
CA LEU A 13 70.43 0.49 19.72
C LEU A 13 70.20 0.54 18.20
N CYS A 14 71.03 1.36 17.55
CA CYS A 14 71.32 1.38 16.13
C CYS A 14 71.98 0.05 15.70
N ALA A 15 71.59 -0.51 14.55
CA ALA A 15 72.51 -1.19 13.63
C ALA A 15 71.83 -1.48 12.27
N THR A 16 72.04 -0.55 11.32
CA THR A 16 72.54 -0.83 9.96
C THR A 16 72.00 -2.06 9.21
N VAL A 17 71.04 -1.84 8.29
CA VAL A 17 70.99 -2.56 7.00
C VAL A 17 70.70 -1.54 5.90
N LEU A 18 71.79 -1.08 5.29
CA LEU A 18 71.82 -0.37 4.02
C LEU A 18 71.96 -1.42 2.89
N PHE A 19 71.29 -1.16 1.77
CA PHE A 19 71.50 -1.75 0.44
C PHE A 19 71.05 -3.21 0.20
N THR A 20 69.76 -3.37 -0.08
CA THR A 20 69.33 -3.96 -1.36
C THR A 20 68.16 -3.13 -1.90
N GLY A 21 68.48 -2.05 -2.59
CA GLY A 21 67.54 -1.40 -3.50
C GLY A 21 67.29 -2.34 -4.67
N GLY A 22 66.23 -3.13 -4.56
CA GLY A 22 65.45 -3.55 -5.72
C GLY A 22 64.36 -2.51 -5.89
N CYS A 23 64.61 -1.50 -6.73
CA CYS A 23 63.50 -0.85 -7.39
C CYS A 23 62.97 -1.89 -8.37
N ASP A 24 61.96 -2.67 -7.99
CA ASP A 24 61.06 -3.21 -8.99
C ASP A 24 60.36 -1.99 -9.62
N LEU A 25 60.95 -1.52 -10.72
CA LEU A 25 60.19 -0.84 -11.75
C LEU A 25 59.24 -1.90 -12.31
N TYR A 26 58.12 -2.13 -11.63
CA TYR A 26 56.95 -2.75 -12.23
C TYR A 26 56.53 -1.82 -13.36
N SER A 27 56.99 -2.17 -14.54
CA SER A 27 56.61 -1.60 -15.81
C SER A 27 55.13 -1.86 -16.04
N ASN A 28 54.35 -0.79 -16.08
CA ASN A 28 53.12 -0.61 -16.87
C ASN A 28 52.09 -1.74 -16.83
N ASP A 29 51.58 -2.02 -15.63
CA ASP A 29 50.20 -2.46 -15.49
C ASP A 29 49.43 -1.24 -14.96
N ASP A 30 49.15 -0.26 -15.84
CA ASP A 30 48.56 1.05 -15.53
C ASP A 30 47.06 0.93 -15.17
N CYS A 31 46.74 0.01 -14.27
CA CYS A 31 45.41 -0.18 -13.75
C CYS A 31 45.25 0.59 -12.44
N TYR A 32 44.50 1.69 -12.47
CA TYR A 32 44.18 2.45 -11.26
C TYR A 32 42.86 1.94 -10.69
N GLU A 33 42.85 1.55 -9.42
CA GLU A 33 41.60 1.31 -8.69
C GLU A 33 40.95 2.66 -8.40
N VAL A 34 39.85 2.96 -9.09
CA VAL A 34 38.95 4.03 -8.69
C VAL A 34 37.96 3.43 -7.72
N CYS A 35 38.28 3.48 -6.43
CA CYS A 35 37.26 3.32 -5.41
C CYS A 35 36.44 4.62 -5.43
N ASN A 36 35.21 4.55 -5.97
CA ASN A 36 34.27 5.65 -5.80
C ASN A 36 33.84 5.65 -4.34
N ASP A 37 34.52 6.46 -3.52
CA ASP A 37 34.06 6.85 -2.18
C ASP A 37 32.84 7.81 -2.28
N ALA A 38 31.89 7.50 -3.18
CA ALA A 38 30.62 8.18 -3.14
C ALA A 38 30.01 7.87 -1.77
N PRO A 39 29.68 8.88 -0.96
CA PRO A 39 29.04 8.64 0.32
C PRO A 39 27.82 7.79 0.06
N ASP A 40 27.79 6.60 0.67
CA ASP A 40 26.64 5.72 0.68
C ASP A 40 25.52 6.50 1.36
N ILE A 41 24.70 7.17 0.55
CA ILE A 41 23.47 7.82 0.99
C ILE A 41 22.43 6.72 1.11
N GLY A 42 22.67 5.83 2.07
CA GLY A 42 21.70 4.85 2.51
C GLY A 42 20.38 5.52 2.80
N TYR A 43 19.37 5.22 2.00
CA TYR A 43 18.02 5.64 2.28
C TYR A 43 17.29 4.48 2.93
N GLU A 44 16.94 4.64 4.20
CA GLU A 44 16.11 3.67 4.92
C GLU A 44 14.66 4.16 4.83
N GLY A 45 13.88 3.45 4.01
CA GLY A 45 12.47 3.74 3.77
C GLY A 45 11.59 2.74 4.51
N ARG A 46 10.44 3.19 5.01
CA ARG A 46 9.48 2.32 5.66
C ARG A 46 8.57 1.69 4.62
N ASN A 47 8.62 0.37 4.50
CA ASN A 47 7.80 -0.39 3.58
C ASN A 47 6.31 -0.20 3.92
N PRO A 48 5.48 0.27 2.99
CA PRO A 48 4.07 0.51 3.22
C PRO A 48 3.26 -0.75 3.51
N ASP A 49 3.68 -1.91 2.98
CA ASP A 49 2.98 -3.17 3.12
C ASP A 49 3.23 -3.81 4.49
N THR A 50 4.46 -3.70 5.01
CA THR A 50 4.88 -4.41 6.23
C THR A 50 5.11 -3.47 7.41
N GLY A 51 5.17 -2.15 7.18
CA GLY A 51 5.58 -1.17 8.20
C GLY A 51 7.04 -1.28 8.63
N GLN A 52 7.82 -2.22 8.07
CA GLN A 52 9.21 -2.46 8.42
C GLN A 52 10.15 -1.48 7.73
N CYS A 53 11.27 -1.20 8.38
CA CYS A 53 12.31 -0.37 7.84
C CYS A 53 13.24 -1.18 6.93
N GLU A 54 13.33 -0.77 5.67
CA GLU A 54 14.15 -1.43 4.67
C GLU A 54 15.18 -0.48 4.09
N TYR A 55 16.39 -1.00 3.90
CA TYR A 55 17.50 -0.24 3.34
C TYR A 55 17.49 -0.31 1.81
N TRP A 56 17.33 0.85 1.18
CA TRP A 56 17.38 1.00 -0.28
C TRP A 56 18.66 1.72 -0.70
N GLY A 57 19.27 1.23 -1.78
CA GLY A 57 20.48 1.82 -2.35
C GLY A 57 21.81 1.18 -1.91
N GLY A 58 21.80 0.19 -1.02
CA GLY A 58 23.01 -0.48 -0.51
C GLY A 58 23.67 -1.55 -1.39
N GLY A 59 23.08 -1.87 -2.54
CA GLY A 59 23.56 -2.96 -3.40
C GLY A 59 24.90 -2.68 -4.09
N GLY A 60 25.38 -1.44 -4.07
CA GLY A 60 26.70 -1.06 -4.55
C GLY A 60 27.70 -1.03 -3.41
N GLY A 61 27.89 -2.14 -2.69
CA GLY A 61 29.09 -2.29 -1.86
C GLY A 61 30.28 -1.85 -2.72
N GLY A 62 31.00 -0.81 -2.27
CA GLY A 62 32.01 -0.10 -3.03
C GLY A 62 33.11 -1.02 -3.56
N GLY A 63 32.79 -1.76 -4.62
CA GLY A 63 33.73 -2.58 -5.34
C GLY A 63 34.64 -1.60 -6.05
N CYS A 64 35.89 -1.54 -5.63
CA CYS A 64 36.90 -0.85 -6.39
C CYS A 64 36.97 -1.54 -7.76
N TYR A 65 36.56 -0.83 -8.81
CA TYR A 65 36.70 -1.33 -10.17
C TYR A 65 38.13 -1.00 -10.62
N THR A 66 38.91 -2.01 -10.94
CA THR A 66 40.26 -1.85 -11.48
C THR A 66 40.15 -1.48 -12.96
N TYR A 67 40.39 -0.23 -13.33
CA TYR A 67 40.39 0.22 -14.72
C TYR A 67 41.78 0.07 -15.31
N CYS A 68 41.97 -0.82 -16.28
CA CYS A 68 43.21 -0.91 -17.07
C CYS A 68 43.05 -0.16 -18.40
N GLU A 69 43.98 0.74 -18.74
CA GLU A 69 43.97 1.45 -20.02
C GLU A 69 44.05 0.47 -21.20
N GLY A 70 42.99 0.41 -22.02
CA GLY A 70 42.94 -0.41 -23.24
C GLY A 70 41.61 -1.11 -23.48
N ASP A 71 40.73 -1.18 -22.48
CA ASP A 71 39.44 -1.86 -22.56
C ASP A 71 38.27 -0.85 -22.55
N TYR A 72 38.23 0.00 -23.57
CA TYR A 72 37.19 1.04 -23.72
C TYR A 72 35.85 0.46 -24.22
N ASP A 73 35.79 -0.85 -24.51
CA ASP A 73 34.65 -1.54 -25.12
C ASP A 73 33.93 -2.49 -24.14
N LEU A 74 34.46 -2.65 -22.92
CA LEU A 74 33.83 -3.35 -21.80
C LEU A 74 33.54 -2.41 -20.63
N LEU A 75 33.14 -1.18 -20.90
CA LEU A 75 32.26 -0.50 -19.95
C LEU A 75 31.01 -1.39 -19.88
N PRO A 76 30.78 -2.16 -18.79
CA PRO A 76 29.46 -2.75 -18.66
C PRO A 76 28.50 -1.57 -18.66
N ALA A 77 27.27 -1.76 -19.15
CA ALA A 77 26.19 -0.76 -19.11
C ALA A 77 25.77 -0.40 -17.64
N THR A 78 26.74 -0.25 -16.75
CA THR A 78 26.72 0.01 -15.31
C THR A 78 26.51 1.50 -15.05
N ARG A 79 25.37 1.94 -15.57
CA ARG A 79 24.46 2.92 -14.96
C ARG A 79 23.05 2.84 -15.56
N GLN A 80 22.80 1.93 -16.51
CA GLN A 80 21.46 1.63 -17.01
C GLN A 80 20.72 0.54 -16.19
N GLY A 81 21.32 0.06 -15.09
CA GLY A 81 20.73 -0.98 -14.24
C GLY A 81 19.99 -0.48 -12.98
N LEU A 82 20.00 0.81 -12.69
CA LEU A 82 19.12 1.44 -11.69
C LEU A 82 18.11 2.32 -12.42
N THR A 83 17.40 1.75 -13.40
CA THR A 83 16.28 2.44 -14.07
C THR A 83 15.00 2.36 -13.26
N GLU A 84 14.95 1.56 -12.21
CA GLU A 84 13.81 1.57 -11.30
C GLU A 84 13.92 2.82 -10.41
N PRO A 85 12.95 3.74 -10.47
CA PRO A 85 12.92 4.88 -9.57
C PRO A 85 12.97 4.37 -8.13
N LEU A 86 13.75 5.05 -7.28
CA LEU A 86 13.74 4.75 -5.86
C LEU A 86 12.29 4.82 -5.35
N PRO A 87 11.85 3.85 -4.55
CA PRO A 87 10.52 3.92 -3.99
C PRO A 87 10.41 5.18 -3.15
N ASP A 88 9.31 5.92 -3.28
CA ASP A 88 9.08 7.15 -2.52
C ASP A 88 8.47 6.88 -1.15
N TRP A 89 8.93 5.81 -0.52
CA TRP A 89 8.53 5.41 0.81
C TRP A 89 8.88 6.48 1.82
N PRO A 90 8.06 6.66 2.86
CA PRO A 90 8.38 7.57 3.94
C PRO A 90 9.69 7.17 4.62
N ALA A 91 10.43 8.17 5.08
CA ALA A 91 11.65 7.93 5.84
C ALA A 91 11.33 7.14 7.10
N CYS A 92 12.17 6.15 7.41
CA CYS A 92 11.98 5.33 8.60
C CYS A 92 11.94 6.14 9.87
N TYR A 93 12.96 6.97 10.08
CA TYR A 93 13.10 7.84 11.23
C TYR A 93 12.78 9.27 10.83
N SER A 94 11.81 9.88 11.50
CA SER A 94 11.33 11.21 11.16
C SER A 94 10.87 11.98 12.41
N GLN A 95 10.48 13.25 12.23
CA GLN A 95 9.87 14.04 13.29
C GLN A 95 8.48 13.53 13.74
N CYS A 96 7.92 12.53 13.07
CA CYS A 96 6.59 11.98 13.34
C CYS A 96 6.64 10.91 14.44
N GLU A 97 7.73 10.15 14.54
CA GLU A 97 7.83 9.03 15.48
C GLU A 97 7.66 9.48 16.94
N GLY A 98 6.98 8.64 17.73
CA GLY A 98 6.76 8.88 19.17
C GLY A 98 5.77 9.98 19.50
N ARG A 99 5.05 10.54 18.50
CA ARG A 99 3.89 11.39 18.73
C ARG A 99 2.74 10.57 19.30
N THR A 100 1.92 11.22 20.12
CA THR A 100 0.60 10.66 20.45
C THR A 100 -0.30 10.73 19.23
N GLU A 101 -1.34 9.91 19.17
CA GLU A 101 -2.33 9.91 18.09
C GLU A 101 -2.83 11.31 17.69
N SER A 102 -3.38 12.07 18.63
CA SER A 102 -3.85 13.44 18.37
C SER A 102 -2.74 14.38 17.86
N GLN A 103 -1.51 14.20 18.33
CA GLN A 103 -0.37 14.98 17.81
C GLN A 103 0.03 14.55 16.41
N CYS A 104 -0.17 13.29 16.05
CA CYS A 104 0.11 12.79 14.72
C CYS A 104 -0.83 13.42 13.70
N GLN A 105 -2.13 13.35 13.98
CA GLN A 105 -3.22 13.87 13.15
C GLN A 105 -3.18 15.40 12.97
N GLU A 106 -2.58 16.12 13.93
CA GLU A 106 -2.42 17.58 13.85
C GLU A 106 -1.13 18.02 13.13
N THR A 107 -0.23 17.10 12.77
CA THR A 107 1.08 17.44 12.21
C THR A 107 1.16 17.15 10.72
N ASP A 108 1.20 18.21 9.90
CA ASP A 108 1.41 18.10 8.44
C ASP A 108 2.62 17.20 8.09
N GLY A 109 2.41 16.29 7.14
CA GLY A 109 3.43 15.31 6.71
C GLY A 109 3.65 14.14 7.68
N CYS A 110 2.79 13.98 8.67
CA CYS A 110 2.69 12.79 9.51
C CYS A 110 1.37 12.06 9.25
N GLN A 111 1.34 10.76 9.57
CA GLN A 111 0.19 9.89 9.37
C GLN A 111 0.08 8.90 10.51
N ALA A 112 -1.12 8.80 11.09
CA ALA A 112 -1.41 7.85 12.15
C ALA A 112 -1.46 6.41 11.60
N VAL A 113 -0.94 5.48 12.39
CA VAL A 113 -0.92 4.05 12.06
C VAL A 113 -1.62 3.29 13.16
N TYR A 114 -2.47 2.35 12.75
CA TYR A 114 -3.28 1.52 13.63
C TYR A 114 -2.95 0.05 13.40
N LEU A 115 -3.02 -0.73 14.49
CA LEU A 115 -3.06 -2.18 14.42
C LEU A 115 -4.49 -2.66 14.64
N ASP A 116 -5.03 -3.40 13.68
CA ASP A 116 -6.29 -4.13 13.81
C ASP A 116 -6.05 -5.48 14.48
N GLY A 117 -6.84 -5.77 15.51
CA GLY A 117 -6.74 -7.00 16.29
C GLY A 117 -8.06 -7.34 16.97
N ARG A 118 -8.06 -8.36 17.85
CA ARG A 118 -9.31 -8.86 18.48
C ARG A 118 -10.10 -7.82 19.29
N GLY A 119 -9.49 -6.71 19.67
CA GLY A 119 -10.13 -5.62 20.41
C GLY A 119 -10.53 -4.42 19.53
N GLY A 120 -10.41 -4.55 18.21
CA GLY A 120 -10.52 -3.45 17.26
C GLY A 120 -9.18 -2.78 16.97
N GLN A 121 -9.25 -1.69 16.21
CA GLN A 121 -8.10 -0.88 15.84
C GLN A 121 -7.55 -0.13 17.05
N SER A 122 -6.22 -0.17 17.20
CA SER A 122 -5.51 0.54 18.26
C SER A 122 -4.36 1.33 17.66
N TYR A 123 -4.21 2.57 18.11
CA TYR A 123 -3.09 3.42 17.67
C TYR A 123 -1.75 2.74 17.98
N TYR A 124 -0.90 2.65 16.97
CA TYR A 124 0.41 2.02 17.03
C TYR A 124 1.51 3.06 17.16
N ASP A 125 1.63 3.90 16.14
CA ASP A 125 2.71 4.87 15.99
C ASP A 125 2.31 5.94 14.97
N CYS A 126 3.18 6.94 14.81
CA CYS A 126 3.04 8.02 13.86
C CYS A 126 4.21 8.00 12.88
N TRP A 127 3.92 7.83 11.60
CA TRP A 127 4.95 7.77 10.57
C TRP A 127 4.94 9.02 9.72
N ALA A 128 6.06 9.31 9.07
CA ALA A 128 6.07 10.30 8.01
C ALA A 128 5.21 9.82 6.84
N THR A 129 4.71 10.77 6.06
CA THR A 129 4.19 10.50 4.72
C THR A 129 5.33 10.49 3.70
N GLY A 130 5.11 9.82 2.58
CA GLY A 130 5.97 9.85 1.41
C GLY A 130 5.92 11.22 0.71
N TYR A 131 6.26 11.25 -0.58
CA TYR A 131 6.09 12.48 -1.35
C TYR A 131 4.59 12.80 -1.48
N ASN A 132 4.12 13.80 -0.73
CA ASN A 132 2.72 14.22 -0.76
C ASN A 132 2.36 14.70 -2.17
N ASP A 133 1.38 14.03 -2.79
CA ASP A 133 0.70 14.56 -3.98
C ASP A 133 -0.57 15.30 -3.52
N PRO A 134 -0.54 16.65 -3.42
CA PRO A 134 -1.69 17.42 -2.97
C PRO A 134 -2.85 17.42 -3.97
N ALA A 135 -2.68 16.87 -5.18
CA ALA A 135 -3.63 17.06 -6.27
C ALA A 135 -4.90 16.19 -6.20
N ASN A 136 -4.91 15.10 -5.43
CA ASN A 136 -6.06 14.16 -5.41
C ASN A 136 -6.48 13.80 -3.98
N ARG A 137 -7.31 14.68 -3.37
CA ARG A 137 -8.04 14.34 -2.15
C ARG A 137 -9.27 13.48 -2.46
N GLN A 138 -9.01 12.21 -2.76
CA GLN A 138 -10.02 11.15 -2.81
C GLN A 138 -10.21 10.53 -1.43
N ASP A 139 -11.32 9.82 -1.27
CA ASP A 139 -11.60 9.03 -0.08
C ASP A 139 -10.47 8.01 0.15
N CYS A 140 -10.03 7.88 1.40
CA CYS A 140 -8.90 7.01 1.74
C CYS A 140 -9.24 5.51 1.56
N GLY A 141 -10.52 5.13 1.64
CA GLY A 141 -10.99 3.74 1.62
C GLY A 141 -10.58 2.91 0.41
N GLU A 142 -10.27 3.56 -0.72
CA GLU A 142 -9.91 2.88 -1.98
C GLU A 142 -8.38 2.86 -2.24
N LEU A 143 -7.59 3.47 -1.35
CA LEU A 143 -6.15 3.58 -1.55
C LEU A 143 -5.42 2.30 -1.13
N ASP A 144 -4.54 1.83 -2.01
CA ASP A 144 -3.57 0.77 -1.65
C ASP A 144 -2.53 1.28 -0.64
N SER A 145 -1.74 0.34 -0.10
CA SER A 145 -0.73 0.63 0.92
C SER A 145 0.20 1.77 0.52
N TRP A 146 0.66 1.74 -0.73
CA TRP A 146 1.57 2.70 -1.31
C TRP A 146 0.94 4.09 -1.43
N SER A 147 -0.23 4.16 -2.06
CA SER A 147 -0.97 5.40 -2.29
C SER A 147 -1.38 6.04 -0.97
N CYS A 148 -1.74 5.23 0.04
CA CYS A 148 -2.05 5.68 1.39
C CYS A 148 -0.86 6.40 2.06
N THR A 149 0.38 5.98 1.78
CA THR A 149 1.56 6.62 2.40
C THR A 149 1.81 8.05 1.92
N ARG A 150 1.25 8.43 0.77
CA ARG A 150 1.44 9.76 0.17
C ARG A 150 0.41 10.78 0.65
N ARG A 151 -0.37 10.41 1.68
CA ARG A 151 -1.55 11.13 2.16
C ARG A 151 -1.37 11.39 3.65
N ASP A 152 -1.42 12.67 4.02
CA ASP A 152 -1.42 13.13 5.42
C ASP A 152 -2.83 13.39 5.95
N ASP A 153 -3.86 13.05 5.17
CA ASP A 153 -5.28 13.08 5.55
C ASP A 153 -5.89 11.67 5.63
N CYS A 154 -5.06 10.64 5.51
CA CYS A 154 -5.43 9.24 5.68
C CYS A 154 -4.64 8.62 6.82
N SER A 155 -5.14 7.51 7.37
CA SER A 155 -4.46 6.66 8.32
C SER A 155 -4.24 5.26 7.75
N ARG A 156 -3.16 4.60 8.15
CA ARG A 156 -2.87 3.21 7.76
C ARG A 156 -3.36 2.23 8.83
N VAL A 157 -4.03 1.18 8.40
CA VAL A 157 -4.39 0.06 9.27
C VAL A 157 -3.59 -1.16 8.84
N HIS A 158 -2.87 -1.74 9.79
CA HIS A 158 -2.16 -3.00 9.61
C HIS A 158 -2.78 -4.08 10.48
N THR A 159 -2.70 -5.32 10.02
CA THR A 159 -3.00 -6.47 10.87
C THR A 159 -2.03 -6.54 12.04
N ARG A 160 -2.53 -6.89 13.22
CA ARG A 160 -1.66 -7.29 14.34
C ARG A 160 -1.20 -8.72 14.10
N ASP A 161 0.10 -8.95 14.00
CA ASP A 161 0.62 -10.31 14.04
C ASP A 161 0.50 -10.87 15.47
N ASP A 162 -0.63 -11.53 15.74
CA ASP A 162 -0.89 -12.20 17.01
C ASP A 162 0.04 -13.41 17.23
N VAL A 163 0.86 -13.80 16.25
CA VAL A 163 1.90 -14.83 16.39
C VAL A 163 3.12 -14.24 17.13
N VAL A 164 2.88 -13.72 18.33
CA VAL A 164 3.96 -13.51 19.29
C VAL A 164 4.44 -14.89 19.72
N THR A 165 5.41 -15.45 19.00
CA THR A 165 6.23 -16.54 19.51
C THR A 165 6.98 -16.03 20.73
N SER A 166 6.35 -16.18 21.90
CA SER A 166 6.81 -15.83 23.25
C SER A 166 8.31 -15.50 23.36
N GLY A 167 8.69 -14.24 23.22
CA GLY A 167 10.09 -13.85 23.42
C GLY A 167 10.48 -12.43 22.99
N GLU A 168 9.86 -11.88 21.94
CA GLU A 168 10.20 -10.55 21.42
C GLU A 168 9.22 -9.49 21.96
N SER A 169 9.78 -8.36 22.41
CA SER A 169 9.07 -7.38 23.25
C SER A 169 8.28 -6.33 22.48
N ASP A 170 8.42 -6.27 21.16
CA ASP A 170 7.74 -5.28 20.32
C ASP A 170 6.79 -6.01 19.37
N PRO A 171 5.49 -5.63 19.34
CA PRO A 171 4.58 -6.16 18.32
C PRO A 171 5.10 -5.74 16.95
N GLU A 172 5.46 -6.73 16.13
CA GLU A 172 5.73 -6.50 14.72
C GLU A 172 4.45 -5.98 14.06
N VAL A 173 4.61 -4.91 13.29
CA VAL A 173 3.55 -4.46 12.38
C VAL A 173 3.31 -5.58 11.38
N GLY A 174 2.07 -6.05 11.28
CA GLY A 174 1.71 -7.04 10.27
C GLY A 174 1.52 -6.41 8.89
N PHE A 175 0.76 -7.11 8.04
CA PHE A 175 0.49 -6.64 6.69
C PHE A 175 -0.52 -5.50 6.70
N PHE A 176 -0.34 -4.54 5.78
CA PHE A 176 -1.32 -3.52 5.46
C PHE A 176 -2.67 -4.17 5.15
N GLN A 177 -3.72 -3.64 5.76
CA GLN A 177 -5.08 -4.13 5.63
C GLN A 177 -5.93 -3.15 4.83
N GLU A 178 -5.93 -1.89 5.23
CA GLU A 178 -6.74 -0.84 4.62
C GLU A 178 -6.19 0.55 4.91
N CYS A 179 -6.62 1.51 4.09
CA CYS A 179 -6.39 2.93 4.30
C CYS A 179 -7.73 3.56 4.68
N ILE A 180 -7.75 4.35 5.75
CA ILE A 180 -8.99 4.97 6.26
C ILE A 180 -8.79 6.47 6.41
N ASN A 181 -9.88 7.24 6.44
CA ASN A 181 -9.78 8.67 6.66
C ASN A 181 -9.18 8.95 8.04
N GLU A 182 -8.31 9.96 8.12
CA GLU A 182 -7.69 10.32 9.39
C GLU A 182 -8.76 10.82 10.38
N GLY A 183 -8.74 10.29 11.61
CA GLY A 183 -9.78 10.52 12.62
C GLY A 183 -10.91 9.47 12.63
N SER A 184 -11.10 8.69 11.57
CA SER A 184 -12.15 7.66 11.52
C SER A 184 -11.79 6.38 12.28
N ALA A 185 -10.49 6.14 12.53
CA ALA A 185 -9.96 4.92 13.16
C ALA A 185 -10.35 4.76 14.65
N THR A 186 -10.61 5.87 15.33
CA THR A 186 -10.68 5.90 16.80
C THR A 186 -11.84 6.66 17.38
N THR A 187 -12.67 7.25 16.54
CA THR A 187 -13.94 7.79 17.02
C THR A 187 -14.89 6.62 17.19
N GLY A 188 -14.72 5.87 18.28
CA GLY A 188 -15.85 5.09 18.72
C GLY A 188 -16.94 6.05 19.16
N CYS A 189 -18.16 5.56 19.08
CA CYS A 189 -19.35 6.38 18.98
C CYS A 189 -20.31 5.97 20.08
N TYR A 190 -21.14 6.90 20.55
CA TYR A 190 -22.27 6.58 21.41
C TYR A 190 -23.58 6.58 20.62
N THR A 191 -23.59 7.28 19.49
CA THR A 191 -24.70 7.43 18.55
C THR A 191 -24.16 7.67 17.14
N ASP A 192 -25.00 7.51 16.11
CA ASP A 192 -24.64 7.81 14.71
C ASP A 192 -24.18 9.26 14.50
N ALA A 193 -24.58 10.18 15.39
CA ALA A 193 -24.16 11.58 15.33
C ALA A 193 -22.68 11.79 15.71
N ASP A 194 -22.04 10.77 16.30
CA ASP A 194 -20.61 10.79 16.62
C ASP A 194 -19.77 10.24 15.45
N CYS A 195 -20.40 9.75 14.38
CA CYS A 195 -19.74 9.23 13.19
C CYS A 195 -19.76 10.25 12.05
N ASP A 196 -18.76 10.16 11.17
CA ASP A 196 -18.71 10.96 9.94
C ASP A 196 -19.82 10.54 8.96
N ASP A 197 -20.13 11.41 7.99
CA ASP A 197 -21.11 11.12 6.94
C ASP A 197 -20.74 9.83 6.19
N GLY A 198 -21.68 8.88 6.15
CA GLY A 198 -21.47 7.57 5.53
C GLY A 198 -20.98 6.48 6.49
N TYR A 199 -21.07 6.71 7.80
CA TYR A 199 -20.80 5.72 8.83
C TYR A 199 -21.95 5.65 9.86
N ASP A 200 -22.30 4.43 10.27
CA ASP A 200 -23.28 4.15 11.32
C ASP A 200 -22.54 3.74 12.60
N CYS A 201 -23.10 4.10 13.75
CA CYS A 201 -22.54 3.74 15.03
C CYS A 201 -22.98 2.34 15.47
N THR A 202 -22.03 1.45 15.76
CA THR A 202 -22.39 0.12 16.28
C THR A 202 -22.87 0.11 17.73
N ALA A 203 -22.93 1.24 18.45
CA ALA A 203 -23.27 1.25 19.88
C ALA A 203 -24.66 0.67 20.21
N GLU A 204 -25.59 0.68 19.23
CA GLU A 204 -26.91 0.08 19.38
C GLU A 204 -26.90 -1.45 19.21
N THR A 205 -25.95 -2.00 18.46
CA THR A 205 -25.85 -3.42 18.12
C THR A 205 -24.74 -4.15 18.87
N GLU A 206 -23.67 -3.44 19.20
CA GLU A 206 -22.48 -3.87 19.91
C GLU A 206 -22.18 -2.88 21.04
N CYS A 207 -22.32 -3.34 22.29
CA CYS A 207 -22.08 -2.51 23.47
C CYS A 207 -20.66 -2.76 23.99
N LEU A 208 -19.69 -2.04 23.43
CA LEU A 208 -18.30 -2.03 23.89
C LEU A 208 -18.17 -1.21 25.18
N GLU A 209 -17.14 -1.50 25.97
CA GLU A 209 -16.80 -0.68 27.14
C GLU A 209 -16.25 0.68 26.68
N PRO A 210 -16.74 1.81 27.23
CA PRO A 210 -16.20 3.13 26.91
C PRO A 210 -14.70 3.24 27.20
N PRO A 211 -13.92 4.02 26.43
CA PRO A 211 -12.51 4.24 26.69
C PRO A 211 -12.26 4.79 28.12
N GLY A 212 -11.31 4.21 28.85
CA GLY A 212 -10.94 4.62 30.21
C GLY A 212 -11.67 3.87 31.33
N CYS A 213 -12.58 2.96 30.98
CA CYS A 213 -13.31 2.11 31.92
C CYS A 213 -12.53 0.90 32.47
N ASP A 214 -11.43 0.58 31.82
CA ASP A 214 -10.54 -0.54 32.06
C ASP A 214 -9.67 -0.36 33.32
N THR A 215 -9.68 0.82 33.96
CA THR A 215 -8.87 1.12 35.16
C THR A 215 -9.60 0.91 36.51
N GLY A 216 -10.78 0.29 36.51
CA GLY A 216 -11.52 -0.06 37.73
C GLY A 216 -12.30 1.09 38.37
N GLY A 217 -12.53 2.17 37.61
CA GLY A 217 -13.48 3.23 37.98
C GLY A 217 -14.94 2.83 37.77
N GLU A 218 -15.88 3.57 38.38
CA GLU A 218 -17.30 3.42 38.06
C GLU A 218 -17.55 3.92 36.63
N CYS A 219 -17.94 3.01 35.74
CA CYS A 219 -18.26 3.33 34.35
C CYS A 219 -19.70 3.79 34.19
N PRO A 220 -19.95 4.83 33.38
CA PRO A 220 -21.31 5.19 33.00
C PRO A 220 -21.93 4.01 32.24
N ALA A 221 -23.19 3.70 32.54
CA ALA A 221 -23.96 2.65 31.88
C ALA A 221 -24.44 3.11 30.48
N VAL A 222 -23.51 3.49 29.63
CA VAL A 222 -23.73 3.89 28.23
C VAL A 222 -22.94 2.94 27.33
N CYS A 223 -23.57 2.46 26.26
CA CYS A 223 -22.91 1.61 25.27
C CYS A 223 -22.01 2.47 24.40
N TYR A 224 -20.78 2.02 24.21
CA TYR A 224 -19.84 2.56 23.24
C TYR A 224 -19.79 1.63 22.03
N GLY A 225 -19.69 2.17 20.83
CA GLY A 225 -19.59 1.43 19.58
C GLY A 225 -18.40 1.89 18.76
N ARG A 226 -18.29 1.37 17.55
CA ARG A 226 -17.37 1.83 16.51
C ARG A 226 -18.17 2.42 15.35
N CYS A 227 -17.63 3.45 14.70
CA CYS A 227 -18.17 3.90 13.43
C CYS A 227 -17.79 2.89 12.35
N VAL A 228 -18.78 2.25 11.74
CA VAL A 228 -18.59 1.34 10.60
C VAL A 228 -19.22 1.96 9.36
N PRO A 229 -18.69 1.72 8.15
CA PRO A 229 -19.30 2.26 6.93
C PRO A 229 -20.80 1.92 6.89
N ASP A 230 -21.60 2.91 6.50
CA ASP A 230 -23.04 2.76 6.30
C ASP A 230 -23.26 1.59 5.35
N ASN A 231 -23.89 0.52 5.81
CA ASN A 231 -24.37 -0.52 4.93
C ASN A 231 -25.73 -0.06 4.38
N PRO A 232 -25.84 0.41 3.11
CA PRO A 232 -27.11 0.91 2.59
C PRO A 232 -28.16 -0.20 2.43
N TRP A 233 -27.73 -1.46 2.48
CA TRP A 233 -28.55 -2.64 2.23
C TRP A 233 -29.31 -3.08 3.50
N GLY A 234 -28.81 -2.70 4.69
CA GLY A 234 -29.34 -3.14 5.99
C GLY A 234 -28.95 -4.58 6.35
N THR A 235 -29.43 -5.07 7.49
CA THR A 235 -29.35 -6.49 7.88
C THR A 235 -30.58 -7.24 7.36
N CYS A 236 -30.69 -8.54 7.60
CA CYS A 236 -31.96 -9.25 7.41
C CYS A 236 -32.56 -9.74 8.74
N ASP A 237 -32.45 -8.89 9.76
CA ASP A 237 -33.14 -9.06 11.03
C ASP A 237 -34.65 -8.80 10.90
N ASP A 238 -35.40 -9.11 11.96
CA ASP A 238 -36.83 -8.81 12.02
C ASP A 238 -37.06 -7.30 12.00
N ALA A 239 -37.83 -6.81 11.02
CA ALA A 239 -38.32 -5.43 11.05
C ALA A 239 -39.32 -5.25 12.20
N LEU A 240 -39.06 -4.27 13.06
CA LEU A 240 -39.89 -3.88 14.20
C LEU A 240 -40.87 -2.74 13.89
N CYS A 241 -40.79 -2.13 12.71
CA CYS A 241 -41.64 -1.00 12.33
C CYS A 241 -42.79 -1.39 11.39
N GLU A 242 -43.82 -0.53 11.28
CA GLU A 242 -45.04 -0.81 10.50
C GLU A 242 -44.87 -0.69 8.98
N ARG A 243 -43.65 -0.44 8.49
CA ARG A 243 -43.36 -0.38 7.05
C ARG A 243 -43.56 -1.78 6.46
N LEU A 244 -44.24 -1.87 5.32
CA LEU A 244 -44.42 -3.14 4.62
C LEU A 244 -43.11 -3.53 3.91
N PRO A 245 -42.76 -4.84 3.86
CA PRO A 245 -41.59 -5.29 3.12
C PRO A 245 -41.75 -5.03 1.62
N PRO A 246 -40.67 -4.65 0.90
CA PRO A 246 -40.66 -4.65 -0.57
C PRO A 246 -40.93 -6.04 -1.14
N ASN A 247 -41.43 -6.09 -2.38
CA ASN A 247 -41.57 -7.35 -3.12
C ASN A 247 -40.20 -7.78 -3.64
N CYS A 248 -39.61 -8.77 -2.99
CA CYS A 248 -38.29 -9.27 -3.35
C CYS A 248 -38.36 -10.43 -4.38
N PRO A 249 -37.46 -10.45 -5.38
CA PRO A 249 -37.31 -11.59 -6.30
C PRO A 249 -37.04 -12.90 -5.56
N ALA A 250 -37.35 -14.03 -6.19
CA ALA A 250 -37.04 -15.34 -5.63
C ALA A 250 -35.53 -15.47 -5.33
N GLY A 251 -35.19 -15.95 -4.13
CA GLY A 251 -33.81 -16.02 -3.67
C GLY A 251 -33.27 -14.71 -3.07
N THR A 252 -34.14 -13.78 -2.68
CA THR A 252 -33.80 -12.58 -1.91
C THR A 252 -34.82 -12.34 -0.79
N VAL A 253 -34.39 -11.72 0.30
CA VAL A 253 -35.18 -11.27 1.46
C VAL A 253 -35.12 -9.74 1.57
N PRO A 254 -36.18 -9.07 2.04
CA PRO A 254 -36.14 -7.64 2.32
C PRO A 254 -35.00 -7.27 3.28
N GLY A 255 -34.24 -6.24 2.94
CA GLY A 255 -33.28 -5.66 3.87
C GLY A 255 -33.97 -4.89 4.99
N VAL A 256 -33.33 -4.80 6.14
CA VAL A 256 -33.82 -4.14 7.36
C VAL A 256 -32.72 -3.22 7.89
N LYS A 257 -32.98 -1.92 7.95
CA LYS A 257 -32.09 -0.92 8.56
C LYS A 257 -32.88 -0.21 9.66
N ASN A 258 -32.29 -0.07 10.85
CA ASN A 258 -32.89 0.60 12.01
C ASN A 258 -34.28 0.06 12.38
N GLY A 259 -34.42 -1.27 12.34
CA GLY A 259 -35.68 -1.97 12.64
C GLY A 259 -36.80 -1.73 11.61
N CYS A 260 -36.49 -1.18 10.43
CA CYS A 260 -37.44 -0.97 9.35
C CYS A 260 -36.99 -1.65 8.07
N PHE A 261 -37.93 -2.17 7.29
CA PHE A 261 -37.61 -2.62 5.94
C PHE A 261 -37.03 -1.47 5.10
N THR A 262 -35.93 -1.76 4.43
CA THR A 262 -35.37 -0.92 3.36
C THR A 262 -36.16 -1.15 2.08
N ASP A 263 -35.90 -0.37 1.03
CA ASP A 263 -36.45 -0.63 -0.30
C ASP A 263 -35.61 -1.65 -1.10
N TYR A 264 -34.63 -2.28 -0.45
CA TYR A 264 -33.67 -3.20 -1.05
C TYR A 264 -33.96 -4.66 -0.68
N CYS A 265 -33.52 -5.57 -1.54
CA CYS A 265 -33.63 -7.01 -1.34
C CYS A 265 -32.23 -7.63 -1.29
N ILE A 266 -31.93 -8.32 -0.19
CA ILE A 266 -30.67 -8.99 0.11
C ILE A 266 -30.78 -10.47 -0.31
N PRO A 267 -29.83 -11.08 -1.03
CA PRO A 267 -29.90 -12.49 -1.42
C PRO A 267 -30.10 -13.46 -0.24
N ASP A 268 -31.07 -14.36 -0.38
CA ASP A 268 -31.41 -15.41 0.59
C ASP A 268 -30.31 -16.49 0.55
N GLY A 269 -29.31 -16.35 1.41
CA GLY A 269 -28.15 -17.25 1.47
C GLY A 269 -26.79 -16.56 1.69
N LEU A 270 -26.71 -15.25 1.46
CA LEU A 270 -25.65 -14.42 2.05
C LEU A 270 -26.09 -14.15 3.49
N GLN A 271 -25.31 -14.67 4.44
CA GLN A 271 -25.55 -14.48 5.86
C GLN A 271 -25.82 -13.00 6.13
N CYS A 272 -26.93 -12.72 6.81
CA CYS A 272 -27.30 -11.43 7.36
C CYS A 272 -26.29 -10.98 8.44
N GLY A 273 -24.99 -10.95 8.12
CA GLY A 273 -23.94 -10.81 9.12
C GLY A 273 -22.49 -10.86 8.64
N ASP A 274 -22.15 -11.09 7.36
CA ASP A 274 -20.74 -10.94 6.92
C ASP A 274 -20.67 -10.46 5.46
N GLU A 275 -20.00 -9.32 5.26
CA GLU A 275 -19.85 -8.64 3.97
C GLU A 275 -19.04 -9.51 2.98
N GLY A 276 -19.72 -10.11 2.02
CA GLY A 276 -19.05 -10.63 0.82
C GLY A 276 -18.78 -9.46 -0.15
N PRO A 277 -17.56 -9.31 -0.70
CA PRO A 277 -17.26 -8.21 -1.61
C PRO A 277 -18.10 -8.31 -2.88
N ALA A 278 -18.72 -7.20 -3.28
CA ALA A 278 -19.40 -7.09 -4.57
C ALA A 278 -18.38 -7.35 -5.70
N GLY A 279 -18.58 -8.40 -6.48
CA GLY A 279 -17.73 -8.68 -7.64
C GLY A 279 -17.85 -7.60 -8.73
N GLN A 280 -16.83 -7.47 -9.57
CA GLN A 280 -16.82 -6.58 -10.75
C GLN A 280 -17.61 -7.19 -11.92
N CYS A 281 -18.06 -6.39 -12.89
CA CYS A 281 -18.92 -6.88 -13.98
C CYS A 281 -18.21 -7.07 -15.33
N PHE A 282 -16.96 -6.61 -15.47
CA PHE A 282 -16.35 -6.37 -16.78
C PHE A 282 -15.07 -7.15 -17.07
N VAL A 283 -14.73 -8.12 -16.25
CA VAL A 283 -13.58 -8.99 -16.50
C VAL A 283 -14.06 -10.27 -17.18
N GLU A 284 -13.26 -10.86 -18.07
CA GLU A 284 -13.61 -12.18 -18.61
C GLU A 284 -13.41 -13.24 -17.51
N PRO A 285 -14.43 -14.08 -17.22
CA PRO A 285 -14.29 -15.14 -16.23
C PRO A 285 -13.26 -16.17 -16.74
N SER A 286 -12.23 -16.42 -15.94
CA SER A 286 -11.17 -17.40 -16.23
C SER A 286 -11.56 -18.85 -15.84
N CYS A 287 -12.66 -19.03 -15.11
CA CYS A 287 -13.16 -20.34 -14.71
C CYS A 287 -14.25 -20.86 -15.66
N ASP A 288 -14.39 -22.19 -15.76
CA ASP A 288 -15.42 -22.85 -16.57
C ASP A 288 -16.85 -22.80 -16.00
N SER A 289 -17.13 -21.88 -15.06
CA SER A 289 -18.46 -21.77 -14.46
C SER A 289 -19.45 -21.09 -15.41
N ILE A 290 -20.70 -21.54 -15.39
CA ILE A 290 -21.79 -20.89 -16.12
C ILE A 290 -22.28 -19.70 -15.27
N GLY A 291 -22.26 -18.50 -15.84
CA GLY A 291 -22.79 -17.32 -15.17
C GLY A 291 -24.31 -17.41 -14.92
N PRO A 292 -24.83 -16.77 -13.86
CA PRO A 292 -26.27 -16.74 -13.59
C PRO A 292 -27.06 -16.01 -14.68
N ASP A 293 -28.32 -16.42 -14.89
CA ASP A 293 -29.27 -15.65 -15.70
C ASP A 293 -29.68 -14.37 -14.95
N CYS A 294 -29.23 -13.22 -15.44
CA CYS A 294 -29.47 -11.94 -14.78
C CYS A 294 -30.71 -11.20 -15.33
N PRO A 295 -31.52 -10.57 -14.46
CA PRO A 295 -32.66 -9.76 -14.89
C PRO A 295 -32.20 -8.51 -15.66
N GLU A 296 -33.12 -7.93 -16.43
CA GLU A 296 -32.87 -6.70 -17.19
C GLU A 296 -32.35 -5.59 -16.26
N GLY A 297 -31.26 -4.94 -16.64
CA GLY A 297 -30.62 -3.91 -15.81
C GLY A 297 -29.40 -4.39 -15.00
N THR A 298 -29.03 -5.67 -15.10
CA THR A 298 -27.94 -6.27 -14.29
C THR A 298 -27.01 -7.17 -15.14
N LEU A 299 -25.80 -7.43 -14.65
CA LEU A 299 -24.80 -8.34 -15.25
C LEU A 299 -24.29 -9.36 -14.24
N PRO A 300 -23.88 -10.57 -14.67
CA PRO A 300 -23.18 -11.50 -13.79
C PRO A 300 -21.96 -10.87 -13.11
N GLY A 301 -21.91 -10.92 -11.78
CA GLY A 301 -20.78 -10.43 -10.99
C GLY A 301 -19.61 -11.41 -11.04
N ILE A 302 -18.40 -10.87 -11.06
CA ILE A 302 -17.14 -11.60 -11.24
C ILE A 302 -16.17 -11.18 -10.14
N ALA A 303 -15.66 -12.13 -9.37
CA ALA A 303 -14.66 -11.89 -8.34
C ALA A 303 -13.56 -12.95 -8.47
N ASN A 304 -12.31 -12.53 -8.34
CA ASN A 304 -11.14 -13.42 -8.48
C ASN A 304 -11.18 -14.24 -9.79
N GLY A 305 -11.58 -13.58 -10.89
CA GLY A 305 -11.68 -14.21 -12.21
C GLY A 305 -12.74 -15.29 -12.32
N CYS A 306 -13.68 -15.40 -11.36
CA CYS A 306 -14.76 -16.37 -11.39
C CYS A 306 -16.12 -15.69 -11.32
N PHE A 307 -17.15 -16.28 -11.96
CA PHE A 307 -18.51 -15.85 -11.68
C PHE A 307 -18.83 -16.09 -10.22
N THR A 308 -19.34 -15.05 -9.58
CA THR A 308 -19.74 -15.08 -8.19
C THR A 308 -21.08 -15.77 -7.96
N GLY A 309 -21.87 -15.94 -9.04
CA GLY A 309 -23.26 -16.36 -8.95
C GLY A 309 -24.24 -15.21 -8.67
N PHE A 310 -23.77 -13.97 -8.57
CA PHE A 310 -24.58 -12.77 -8.35
C PHE A 310 -24.84 -11.99 -9.63
N CYS A 311 -25.83 -11.10 -9.60
CA CYS A 311 -26.09 -10.11 -10.66
C CYS A 311 -25.89 -8.70 -10.08
N VAL A 312 -25.03 -7.91 -10.71
CA VAL A 312 -24.67 -6.55 -10.30
C VAL A 312 -25.43 -5.54 -11.18
N PRO A 313 -26.07 -4.50 -10.62
CA PRO A 313 -26.74 -3.47 -11.40
C PRO A 313 -25.80 -2.72 -12.34
N TYR A 314 -26.27 -2.34 -13.52
CA TYR A 314 -25.46 -1.52 -14.45
C TYR A 314 -24.91 -0.24 -13.82
N SER A 315 -25.59 0.32 -12.82
CA SER A 315 -25.15 1.51 -12.09
C SER A 315 -24.00 1.25 -11.11
N GLY A 316 -23.86 0.03 -10.60
CA GLY A 316 -22.72 -0.39 -9.76
C GLY A 316 -21.60 -1.05 -10.56
N CYS A 317 -21.90 -1.40 -11.82
CA CYS A 317 -20.91 -1.76 -12.80
C CYS A 317 -20.28 -0.47 -13.34
N GLU A 318 -19.23 0.03 -12.69
CA GLU A 318 -18.37 1.03 -13.31
C GLU A 318 -17.80 0.46 -14.61
N ALA A 319 -18.38 0.90 -15.74
CA ALA A 319 -17.88 0.50 -17.04
C ALA A 319 -16.39 0.82 -17.07
N PRO A 320 -15.52 -0.13 -17.44
CA PRO A 320 -14.10 0.16 -17.55
C PRO A 320 -13.96 1.40 -18.43
N PRO A 321 -13.08 2.33 -18.06
CA PRO A 321 -12.86 3.55 -18.83
C PRO A 321 -12.74 3.19 -20.31
N ALA A 322 -13.50 3.90 -21.16
CA ALA A 322 -13.44 3.67 -22.60
C ALA A 322 -11.98 3.74 -23.05
N CYS A 323 -11.53 2.88 -23.96
CA CYS A 323 -10.12 2.83 -24.36
C CYS A 323 -9.58 4.21 -24.73
N SER A 324 -10.37 5.05 -25.41
CA SER A 324 -10.00 6.43 -25.79
C SER A 324 -9.76 7.39 -24.62
N SER A 325 -10.09 7.00 -23.38
CA SER A 325 -9.80 7.75 -22.16
C SER A 325 -8.50 7.29 -21.47
N LEU A 326 -7.91 6.18 -21.91
CA LEU A 326 -6.64 5.66 -21.43
C LEU A 326 -5.49 6.36 -22.18
N ASN A 327 -5.04 7.49 -21.65
CA ASN A 327 -4.10 8.40 -22.29
C ASN A 327 -2.62 8.05 -22.09
N THR A 328 -2.30 6.91 -21.48
CA THR A 328 -0.92 6.42 -21.36
C THR A 328 -0.83 4.97 -21.80
N GLU A 329 0.35 4.60 -22.29
CA GLU A 329 0.65 3.24 -22.74
C GLU A 329 0.45 2.21 -21.63
N ALA A 330 0.90 2.52 -20.41
CA ALA A 330 0.77 1.65 -19.26
C ALA A 330 -0.70 1.37 -18.90
N LEU A 331 -1.55 2.41 -18.89
CA LEU A 331 -2.98 2.26 -18.64
C LEU A 331 -3.67 1.46 -19.76
N CYS A 332 -3.27 1.68 -21.02
CA CYS A 332 -3.80 0.95 -22.16
C CYS A 332 -3.45 -0.54 -22.11
N LEU A 333 -2.20 -0.86 -21.77
CA LEU A 333 -1.70 -2.24 -21.65
C LEU A 333 -2.30 -2.98 -20.44
N ALA A 334 -2.68 -2.26 -19.38
CA ALA A 334 -3.36 -2.83 -18.22
C ALA A 334 -4.84 -3.18 -18.52
N ALA A 335 -5.46 -2.51 -19.49
CA ALA A 335 -6.83 -2.79 -19.91
C ALA A 335 -6.86 -3.93 -20.93
N SER A 336 -7.29 -5.13 -20.49
CA SER A 336 -7.32 -6.35 -21.32
C SER A 336 -8.18 -6.25 -22.58
N THR A 337 -9.09 -5.27 -22.65
CA THR A 337 -9.99 -5.04 -23.78
C THR A 337 -9.50 -3.97 -24.74
N CYS A 338 -8.36 -3.33 -24.49
CA CYS A 338 -7.85 -2.23 -25.31
C CYS A 338 -6.54 -2.60 -26.01
N VAL A 339 -6.26 -1.92 -27.12
CA VAL A 339 -5.06 -2.12 -27.93
C VAL A 339 -4.31 -0.79 -28.07
N PRO A 340 -3.02 -0.71 -27.68
CA PRO A 340 -2.24 0.50 -27.88
C PRO A 340 -2.00 0.74 -29.37
N LEU A 341 -2.26 1.97 -29.80
CA LEU A 341 -1.92 2.48 -31.12
C LEU A 341 -0.61 3.25 -31.00
N TYR A 342 0.41 2.78 -31.71
CA TYR A 342 1.68 3.47 -31.83
C TYR A 342 1.78 4.18 -33.18
N GLU A 343 2.25 5.42 -33.17
CA GLU A 343 2.61 6.18 -34.36
C GLU A 343 4.13 6.38 -34.35
N GLY A 344 4.79 6.14 -35.48
CA GLY A 344 6.23 6.14 -35.54
C GLY A 344 6.80 5.60 -36.84
N GLU A 345 8.10 5.82 -37.05
CA GLU A 345 8.82 5.42 -38.26
C GLU A 345 9.39 4.04 -38.00
N ASN A 346 8.93 2.95 -38.61
CA ASN A 346 9.07 2.53 -40.00
C ASN A 346 10.42 2.73 -40.75
N CYS A 347 11.31 1.75 -40.66
CA CYS A 347 11.81 0.97 -41.78
C CYS A 347 12.57 1.55 -43.00
N SER A 348 13.43 2.57 -42.99
CA SER A 348 14.01 3.05 -44.27
C SER A 348 15.44 2.58 -44.58
N CYS A 349 15.70 2.29 -45.85
CA CYS A 349 16.89 1.60 -46.34
C CYS A 349 17.54 2.28 -47.57
N ASP A 350 18.87 2.36 -47.57
CA ASP A 350 19.72 2.79 -48.69
C ASP A 350 20.80 1.73 -48.92
N GLY A 351 20.59 0.86 -49.91
CA GLY A 351 21.63 -0.02 -50.41
C GLY A 351 22.13 -1.05 -49.39
N THR A 352 23.07 -0.65 -48.52
CA THR A 352 23.63 -1.48 -47.45
C THR A 352 23.28 -1.04 -46.03
N ASP A 353 22.75 0.16 -45.81
CA ASP A 353 22.39 0.66 -44.47
C ASP A 353 20.89 0.96 -44.36
N CYS A 354 20.27 0.39 -43.33
CA CYS A 354 18.90 0.69 -42.92
C CYS A 354 18.91 1.10 -41.45
N THR A 355 18.15 2.13 -41.09
CA THR A 355 18.01 2.58 -39.70
C THR A 355 16.60 2.97 -39.42
N CYS A 356 16.06 2.35 -38.37
CA CYS A 356 14.67 2.41 -37.98
C CYS A 356 14.47 1.48 -36.75
N GLU A 357 13.45 1.59 -35.89
CA GLU A 357 12.19 2.34 -35.89
C GLU A 357 11.98 3.01 -34.53
N SER A 358 11.41 4.22 -34.50
CA SER A 358 10.94 4.85 -33.25
C SER A 358 9.42 4.91 -33.25
N TYR A 359 8.79 4.19 -32.33
CA TYR A 359 7.34 4.21 -32.10
C TYR A 359 7.03 5.01 -30.83
N THR A 360 6.07 5.92 -30.93
CA THR A 360 5.52 6.65 -29.78
C THR A 360 4.09 6.21 -29.58
N PHE A 361 3.73 5.81 -28.37
CA PHE A 361 2.34 5.56 -28.01
C PHE A 361 1.51 6.81 -28.31
N THR A 362 0.43 6.63 -29.06
CA THR A 362 -0.39 7.75 -29.55
C THR A 362 -1.79 7.71 -28.95
N ASP A 363 -2.42 6.55 -28.97
CA ASP A 363 -3.79 6.39 -28.47
C ASP A 363 -4.02 4.96 -28.01
N CYS A 364 -5.12 4.74 -27.30
CA CYS A 364 -5.59 3.43 -26.90
C CYS A 364 -6.95 3.17 -27.55
N ILE A 365 -6.98 2.22 -28.50
CA ILE A 365 -8.18 1.93 -29.28
C ILE A 365 -8.86 0.65 -28.80
N GLY A 366 -10.18 0.60 -28.92
CA GLY A 366 -10.94 -0.63 -28.70
C GLY A 366 -10.62 -1.69 -29.77
N PRO A 367 -11.05 -2.95 -29.56
CA PRO A 367 -10.82 -4.02 -30.52
C PRO A 367 -11.53 -3.65 -31.83
N GLN A 368 -10.81 -3.76 -32.95
CA GLN A 368 -11.41 -3.54 -34.26
C GLN A 368 -12.49 -4.61 -34.50
N PRO A 369 -13.71 -4.24 -34.94
CA PRO A 369 -14.85 -5.15 -35.08
C PRO A 369 -14.66 -6.23 -36.14
#